data_AF-A0A1B2F9D0-F1
#
_entry.id   AF-A0A1B2F9D0-F1
#
_cell.length_a   1.000
_cell.length_b   1.000
_cell.length_c   1.000
_cell.angle_alpha   90.00
_cell.angle_beta   90.00
_cell.angle_gamma   90.00
#
_symmetry.space_group_name_H-M   'P 1'
#
loop_
_entity.id
_entity.type
_entity.pdbx_description
1 polymer ?
#
loop_
_entity_poly.entity_id
_entity_poly.type
_entity_poly.pdbx_seq_one_letter_code
_entity_poly.pdbx_strand_id
1 'polypeptide(L)'
;MTTPAANTRIIDGNGKLQEVAIGEMDEAIAYDNPTSSQLNAARVYFNYELFDLYKAANVHIQRRLIEALDDGAVVASVDEMLVWLTTTDVTLHQDSALILQADGQALTIRQASPEQRIHLLFMGAEAPAQVTDGLTLPLRVDGNAGAQAQFEVTAIDHLYLYGTPQFQERVFEQLALLPGYPQLNQLLEGARKQYTTVPDIVLMQCHAGPTQQGPGFDLHRAMPEKYAHLLPAGYIAVLYDPYDATGLDGLTTLLRMLQNAYDSLASGMLLPAPALTD
;
A
#
# COMPACT_ATOMS: atom_id res chain seq x y z
N MET A 1 40.69 -29.72 3.74
CA MET A 1 39.40 -29.50 3.06
C MET A 1 39.10 -28.01 3.15
N THR A 2 39.25 -27.28 2.05
CA THR A 2 38.92 -25.85 1.96
C THR A 2 37.44 -25.73 1.63
N THR A 3 36.64 -25.29 2.58
CA THR A 3 35.25 -24.86 2.34
C THR A 3 35.28 -23.81 1.23
N PRO A 4 34.47 -23.92 0.15
CA PRO A 4 34.37 -22.84 -0.81
C PRO A 4 33.86 -21.62 -0.05
N ALA A 5 34.55 -20.49 -0.14
CA ALA A 5 33.97 -19.22 0.29
C ALA A 5 32.69 -19.04 -0.52
N ALA A 6 31.53 -19.06 0.14
CA ALA A 6 30.27 -18.78 -0.51
C ALA A 6 30.39 -17.37 -1.09
N ASN A 7 30.47 -17.26 -2.41
CA ASN A 7 30.57 -15.96 -3.08
C ASN A 7 29.28 -15.19 -2.79
N THR A 8 29.37 -14.14 -1.96
CA THR A 8 28.26 -13.23 -1.70
C THR A 8 27.83 -12.57 -3.01
N ARG A 9 26.55 -12.68 -3.35
CA ARG A 9 26.01 -12.05 -4.57
C ARG A 9 25.53 -10.65 -4.24
N ILE A 10 25.94 -9.67 -5.04
CA ILE A 10 25.53 -8.27 -4.87
C ILE A 10 24.25 -8.04 -5.68
N ILE A 11 23.23 -7.50 -5.03
CA ILE A 11 21.98 -7.05 -5.62
C ILE A 11 21.97 -5.53 -5.62
N ASP A 12 21.95 -4.94 -6.80
CA ASP A 12 21.89 -3.49 -7.00
C ASP A 12 20.42 -3.04 -7.05
N GLY A 13 20.00 -2.27 -6.06
CA GLY A 13 18.66 -1.69 -5.97
C GLY A 13 18.35 -0.70 -7.09
N ASN A 14 19.35 -0.21 -7.83
CA ASN A 14 19.11 0.60 -9.03
C ASN A 14 18.98 -0.26 -10.31
N GLY A 15 19.07 -1.58 -10.20
CA GLY A 15 18.95 -2.48 -11.35
C GLY A 15 17.60 -2.34 -12.06
N LYS A 16 17.64 -2.37 -13.40
CA LYS A 16 16.48 -2.57 -14.28
C LYS A 16 16.76 -3.77 -15.19
N LEU A 17 17.12 -4.91 -14.58
CA LEU A 17 17.70 -6.06 -15.28
C LEU A 17 16.69 -6.77 -16.19
N GLN A 18 15.48 -7.01 -15.68
CA GLN A 18 14.39 -7.60 -16.44
C GLN A 18 13.08 -6.92 -16.06
N GLU A 19 12.42 -6.29 -17.02
CA GLU A 19 11.07 -5.75 -16.86
C GLU A 19 10.06 -6.90 -16.69
N VAL A 20 9.23 -6.79 -15.67
CA VAL A 20 8.22 -7.78 -15.31
C VAL A 20 6.82 -7.25 -15.58
N ALA A 21 6.60 -5.97 -15.28
CA ALA A 21 5.32 -5.33 -15.42
C ALA A 21 5.45 -3.82 -15.54
N ILE A 22 4.59 -3.23 -16.38
CA ILE A 22 4.30 -1.79 -16.44
C ILE A 22 2.78 -1.64 -16.40
N GLY A 23 2.28 -0.64 -15.69
CA GLY A 23 0.85 -0.34 -15.65
C GLY A 23 0.54 1.09 -15.24
N GLU A 24 -0.71 1.48 -15.49
CA GLU A 24 -1.31 2.74 -15.06
C GLU A 24 -2.49 2.45 -14.11
N MET A 25 -2.70 3.28 -13.09
CA MET A 25 -3.89 3.24 -12.22
C MET A 25 -4.75 4.50 -12.41
N ASP A 26 -6.08 4.34 -12.35
CA ASP A 26 -7.05 5.44 -12.54
C ASP A 26 -7.14 6.40 -11.34
N GLU A 27 -7.85 7.50 -11.58
CA GLU A 27 -8.21 8.59 -10.68
C GLU A 27 -8.41 8.19 -9.20
N ALA A 28 -7.61 8.79 -8.33
CA ALA A 28 -7.86 8.86 -6.90
C ALA A 28 -8.13 10.29 -6.43
N ILE A 29 -9.04 10.45 -5.48
CA ILE A 29 -9.52 11.77 -5.00
C ILE A 29 -8.68 12.31 -3.81
N ALA A 30 -7.88 11.46 -3.15
CA ALA A 30 -7.03 11.85 -2.03
C ALA A 30 -5.76 10.99 -1.90
N TYR A 31 -4.68 11.60 -1.38
CA TYR A 31 -3.38 10.98 -1.08
C TYR A 31 -2.81 11.52 0.24
N ASP A 32 -2.00 10.71 0.93
CA ASP A 32 -1.53 10.94 2.30
C ASP A 32 -0.49 12.07 2.46
N ASN A 33 0.01 12.67 1.37
CA ASN A 33 1.10 13.64 1.47
C ASN A 33 1.20 14.67 0.31
N PRO A 34 0.21 15.55 0.10
CA PRO A 34 0.40 16.64 -0.84
C PRO A 34 1.29 17.73 -0.25
N THR A 35 2.32 18.13 -0.98
CA THR A 35 2.96 19.42 -0.74
C THR A 35 1.91 20.53 -0.80
N SER A 36 1.96 21.41 0.17
CA SER A 36 0.83 22.16 0.72
C SER A 36 0.29 23.32 -0.12
N SER A 37 0.10 23.18 -1.44
CA SER A 37 -0.50 24.28 -2.23
C SER A 37 -1.35 23.96 -3.46
N GLN A 38 -1.56 22.70 -3.89
CA GLN A 38 -2.19 22.50 -5.22
C GLN A 38 -3.25 21.41 -5.40
N LEU A 39 -3.65 20.64 -4.39
CA LEU A 39 -4.75 19.68 -4.57
C LEU A 39 -6.12 20.30 -4.28
N ASN A 40 -6.59 21.21 -5.14
CA ASN A 40 -7.96 21.73 -5.05
C ASN A 40 -9.00 20.88 -5.78
N ALA A 41 -8.62 19.89 -6.59
CA ALA A 41 -9.53 18.92 -7.24
C ALA A 41 -8.78 17.85 -8.08
N ALA A 42 -7.51 17.55 -7.79
CA ALA A 42 -6.64 16.91 -8.77
C ALA A 42 -6.73 15.38 -8.74
N ARG A 43 -7.21 14.83 -9.85
CA ARG A 43 -7.17 13.41 -10.18
C ARG A 43 -5.72 13.01 -10.34
N VAL A 44 -5.17 12.22 -9.42
CA VAL A 44 -3.78 11.76 -9.51
C VAL A 44 -3.74 10.40 -10.21
N TYR A 45 -2.90 10.28 -11.23
CA TYR A 45 -2.64 9.05 -11.97
C TYR A 45 -1.35 8.41 -11.48
N PHE A 46 -1.20 7.09 -11.58
CA PHE A 46 0.01 6.43 -11.11
C PHE A 46 0.64 5.57 -12.19
N ASN A 47 1.92 5.80 -12.45
CA ASN A 47 2.76 4.89 -13.22
C ASN A 47 3.38 3.87 -12.29
N TYR A 48 3.44 2.63 -12.75
CA TYR A 48 4.02 1.52 -12.04
C TYR A 48 5.00 0.78 -12.95
N GLU A 49 6.23 0.55 -12.46
CA GLU A 49 7.22 -0.33 -13.09
C GLU A 49 7.70 -1.39 -12.08
N LEU A 50 7.84 -2.65 -12.53
CA LEU A 50 8.40 -3.74 -11.73
C LEU A 50 9.53 -4.42 -12.49
N PHE A 51 10.68 -4.58 -11.82
CA PHE A 51 11.87 -5.21 -12.37
C PHE A 51 12.33 -6.37 -11.51
N ASP A 52 12.62 -7.52 -12.12
CA ASP A 52 13.29 -8.63 -11.44
C ASP A 52 14.78 -8.30 -11.28
N LEU A 53 15.27 -8.35 -10.04
CA LEU A 53 16.69 -8.14 -9.73
C LEU A 53 17.41 -9.46 -9.49
N TYR A 54 16.73 -10.41 -8.84
CA TYR A 54 17.29 -11.71 -8.50
C TYR A 54 16.18 -12.72 -8.24
N LYS A 55 16.38 -13.97 -8.68
CA LYS A 55 15.45 -15.06 -8.43
C LYS A 55 16.20 -16.36 -8.17
N ALA A 56 15.84 -17.04 -7.09
CA ALA A 56 16.32 -18.35 -6.67
C ALA A 56 15.16 -19.16 -6.07
N ALA A 57 15.47 -20.33 -5.50
CA ALA A 57 14.46 -21.25 -4.99
C ALA A 57 13.57 -20.62 -3.90
N ASN A 58 14.17 -20.05 -2.85
CA ASN A 58 13.41 -19.45 -1.76
C ASN A 58 13.50 -17.92 -1.64
N VAL A 59 14.12 -17.26 -2.60
CA VAL A 59 14.27 -15.80 -2.61
C VAL A 59 13.98 -15.25 -4.00
N HIS A 60 13.14 -14.22 -4.04
CA HIS A 60 12.87 -13.43 -5.25
C HIS A 60 12.90 -11.95 -4.89
N ILE A 61 13.85 -11.21 -5.47
CA ILE A 61 14.04 -9.79 -5.23
C ILE A 61 13.63 -9.01 -6.47
N GLN A 62 12.75 -8.05 -6.27
CA GLN A 62 12.23 -7.16 -7.29
C GLN A 62 12.45 -5.71 -6.90
N ARG A 63 12.61 -4.82 -7.88
CA ARG A 63 12.49 -3.38 -7.71
C ARG A 63 11.13 -2.95 -8.21
N ARG A 64 10.43 -2.13 -7.43
CA ARG A 64 9.19 -1.49 -7.80
C ARG A 64 9.38 0.02 -7.78
N LEU A 65 9.01 0.67 -8.89
CA LEU A 65 8.97 2.12 -9.02
C LEU A 65 7.53 2.56 -9.21
N ILE A 66 7.11 3.56 -8.46
CA ILE A 66 5.77 4.15 -8.54
C ILE A 66 5.93 5.66 -8.66
N GLU A 67 5.26 6.26 -9.63
CA GLU A 67 5.21 7.71 -9.80
C GLU A 67 3.76 8.18 -9.79
N ALA A 68 3.45 9.16 -8.95
CA ALA A 68 2.18 9.86 -8.92
C ALA A 68 2.25 11.07 -9.84
N LEU A 69 1.27 11.21 -10.74
CA LEU A 69 1.18 12.24 -11.76
C LEU A 69 -0.04 13.12 -11.52
N ASP A 70 0.15 14.43 -11.53
CA ASP A 70 -0.91 15.44 -11.58
C ASP A 70 -0.70 16.32 -12.82
N ASP A 71 -1.71 16.43 -13.68
CA ASP A 71 -1.65 17.10 -14.99
C ASP A 71 -0.40 16.74 -15.83
N GLY A 72 0.02 15.47 -15.76
CA GLY A 72 1.19 14.94 -16.47
C GLY A 72 2.55 15.24 -15.81
N ALA A 73 2.59 15.93 -14.67
CA ALA A 73 3.80 16.17 -13.89
C ALA A 73 3.93 15.18 -12.72
N VAL A 74 5.14 14.64 -12.49
CA VAL A 74 5.41 13.80 -11.32
C VAL A 74 5.37 14.66 -10.06
N VAL A 75 4.40 14.39 -9.18
CA VAL A 75 4.21 15.09 -7.91
C VAL A 75 4.70 14.29 -6.70
N ALA A 76 4.81 12.96 -6.84
CA ALA A 76 5.42 12.10 -5.84
C ALA A 76 5.99 10.83 -6.49
N SER A 77 6.97 10.19 -5.84
CA SER A 77 7.48 8.89 -6.27
C SER A 77 7.83 8.01 -5.08
N VAL A 78 7.74 6.70 -5.29
CA VAL A 78 8.09 5.65 -4.34
C VAL A 78 9.00 4.65 -5.04
N ASP A 79 10.16 4.40 -4.47
CA ASP A 79 11.12 3.37 -4.92
C ASP A 79 11.25 2.31 -3.84
N GLU A 80 10.99 1.06 -4.22
CA GLU A 80 10.86 -0.08 -3.31
C GLU A 80 11.65 -1.28 -3.81
N MET A 81 12.30 -1.98 -2.90
CA MET A 81 12.81 -3.33 -3.10
C MET A 81 11.89 -4.34 -2.39
N LEU A 82 11.30 -5.24 -3.16
CA LEU A 82 10.45 -6.32 -2.65
C LEU A 82 11.28 -7.60 -2.56
N VAL A 83 11.51 -8.08 -1.34
CA VAL A 83 12.27 -9.31 -1.05
C VAL A 83 11.26 -10.38 -0.64
N TRP A 84 10.80 -11.16 -1.62
CA TRP A 84 9.90 -12.28 -1.42
C TRP A 84 10.66 -13.50 -0.93
N LEU A 85 10.19 -14.09 0.17
CA LEU A 85 10.79 -15.22 0.86
C LEU A 85 9.77 -16.34 1.00
N THR A 86 10.05 -17.52 0.46
CA THR A 86 9.22 -18.73 0.67
C THR A 86 9.71 -19.59 1.83
N THR A 87 10.68 -19.08 2.60
CA THR A 87 11.27 -19.74 3.78
C THR A 87 11.39 -18.76 4.93
N THR A 88 11.28 -19.27 6.15
CA THR A 88 11.55 -18.53 7.40
C THR A 88 12.98 -18.71 7.88
N ASP A 89 13.74 -19.64 7.30
CA ASP A 89 15.15 -19.89 7.62
C ASP A 89 16.04 -18.84 6.94
N VAL A 90 15.99 -17.62 7.49
CA VAL A 90 16.75 -16.48 7.00
C VAL A 90 17.47 -15.79 8.16
N THR A 91 18.63 -15.22 7.85
CA THR A 91 19.32 -14.32 8.79
C THR A 91 19.63 -13.01 8.09
N LEU A 92 19.45 -11.92 8.82
CA LEU A 92 19.81 -10.58 8.38
C LEU A 92 20.98 -10.07 9.20
N HIS A 93 21.90 -9.42 8.51
CA HIS A 93 22.92 -8.60 9.14
C HIS A 93 23.10 -7.32 8.34
N GLN A 94 23.57 -6.28 9.01
CA GLN A 94 23.82 -5.00 8.39
C GLN A 94 25.23 -4.53 8.73
N ASP A 95 26.00 -4.28 7.67
CA ASP A 95 27.28 -3.58 7.72
C ASP A 95 27.11 -2.23 6.99
N SER A 96 27.76 -2.06 5.84
CA SER A 96 27.54 -0.94 4.91
C SER A 96 26.34 -1.15 3.98
N ALA A 97 25.77 -2.35 3.98
CA ALA A 97 24.62 -2.77 3.19
C ALA A 97 23.86 -3.84 3.97
N LEU A 98 22.59 -4.08 3.60
CA LEU A 98 21.83 -5.18 4.14
C LEU A 98 22.35 -6.48 3.53
N ILE A 99 22.61 -7.48 4.35
CA ILE A 99 23.03 -8.79 3.89
C ILE A 99 22.02 -9.83 4.39
N LEU A 100 21.34 -10.43 3.43
CA LEU A 100 20.39 -11.50 3.62
C LEU A 100 21.08 -12.84 3.39
N GLN A 101 21.04 -13.74 4.36
CA GLN A 101 21.32 -15.15 4.11
C GLN A 101 20.02 -15.94 4.05
N ALA A 102 19.83 -16.65 2.96
CA ALA A 102 18.74 -17.59 2.74
C ALA A 102 19.30 -18.78 1.95
N ASP A 103 18.90 -20.00 2.29
CA ASP A 103 19.37 -21.24 1.62
C ASP A 103 20.90 -21.39 1.58
N GLY A 104 21.61 -20.89 2.59
CA GLY A 104 23.08 -20.89 2.62
C GLY A 104 23.74 -19.97 1.57
N GLN A 105 22.96 -19.14 0.88
CA GLN A 105 23.46 -18.10 -0.01
C GLN A 105 23.38 -16.73 0.65
N ALA A 106 24.52 -16.03 0.71
CA ALA A 106 24.57 -14.64 1.15
C ALA A 106 24.30 -13.69 -0.03
N LEU A 107 23.35 -12.78 0.16
CA LEU A 107 22.94 -11.74 -0.77
C LEU A 107 23.18 -10.37 -0.14
N THR A 108 24.08 -9.57 -0.70
CA THR A 108 24.27 -8.17 -0.30
C THR A 108 23.30 -7.30 -1.08
N ILE A 109 22.30 -6.77 -0.41
CA ILE A 109 21.28 -5.85 -0.93
C ILE A 109 21.75 -4.42 -0.72
N ARG A 110 21.98 -3.70 -1.83
CA ARG A 110 22.37 -2.29 -1.82
C ARG A 110 21.22 -1.43 -2.32
N GLN A 111 20.76 -0.51 -1.48
CA GLN A 111 19.77 0.46 -1.89
C GLN A 111 20.35 1.42 -2.95
N ALA A 112 19.51 1.84 -3.90
CA ALA A 112 19.81 2.87 -4.87
C ALA A 112 19.97 4.25 -4.21
N SER A 113 19.19 4.51 -3.16
CA SER A 113 19.27 5.73 -2.34
C SER A 113 18.81 5.44 -0.90
N PRO A 114 19.11 6.33 0.08
CA PRO A 114 18.63 6.17 1.46
C PRO A 114 17.10 6.10 1.58
N GLU A 115 16.37 6.66 0.63
CA GLU A 115 14.90 6.71 0.59
C GLU A 115 14.27 5.47 -0.04
N GLN A 116 15.05 4.65 -0.76
CA GLN A 116 14.52 3.41 -1.37
C GLN A 116 14.11 2.43 -0.27
N ARG A 117 12.81 2.16 -0.16
CA ARG A 117 12.25 1.30 0.89
C ARG A 117 12.58 -0.16 0.61
N ILE A 118 12.82 -0.96 1.66
CA ILE A 118 13.00 -2.41 1.52
C ILE A 118 11.87 -3.12 2.28
N HIS A 119 11.19 -4.02 1.57
CA HIS A 119 10.15 -4.88 2.10
C HIS A 119 10.65 -6.33 2.15
N LEU A 120 10.57 -6.97 3.31
CA LEU A 120 10.73 -8.40 3.48
C LEU A 120 9.35 -9.04 3.60
N LEU A 121 9.04 -9.93 2.64
CA LEU A 121 7.71 -10.45 2.41
C LEU A 121 7.75 -11.98 2.56
N PHE A 122 7.33 -12.49 3.73
CA PHE A 122 7.30 -13.92 4.02
C PHE A 122 6.02 -14.54 3.47
N MET A 123 6.15 -15.36 2.42
CA MET A 123 5.02 -15.94 1.71
C MET A 123 4.43 -17.13 2.46
N GLY A 124 3.14 -17.04 2.79
CA GLY A 124 2.39 -18.14 3.40
C GLY A 124 2.86 -18.56 4.80
N ALA A 125 3.67 -17.74 5.46
CA ALA A 125 4.15 -17.96 6.81
C ALA A 125 4.26 -16.62 7.55
N GLU A 126 4.04 -16.67 8.86
CA GLU A 126 4.36 -15.55 9.75
C GLU A 126 5.83 -15.16 9.63
N ALA A 127 6.10 -13.85 9.72
CA ALA A 127 7.47 -13.37 9.75
C ALA A 127 8.17 -13.86 11.03
N PRO A 128 9.44 -14.32 10.96
CA PRO A 128 10.19 -14.71 12.15
C PRO A 128 10.27 -13.55 13.13
N ALA A 129 9.94 -13.81 14.40
CA ALA A 129 10.16 -12.86 15.46
C ALA A 129 11.64 -12.43 15.46
N GLN A 130 11.91 -11.16 15.72
CA GLN A 130 13.27 -10.63 15.86
C GLN A 130 14.12 -10.71 14.58
N VAL A 131 13.52 -10.95 13.40
CA VAL A 131 14.28 -11.01 12.14
C VAL A 131 15.07 -9.73 11.85
N THR A 132 14.62 -8.60 12.39
CA THR A 132 15.25 -7.27 12.24
C THR A 132 16.10 -6.84 13.44
N ASP A 133 16.31 -7.71 14.44
CA ASP A 133 17.05 -7.34 15.64
C ASP A 133 18.50 -6.92 15.29
N GLY A 134 18.90 -5.76 15.81
CA GLY A 134 20.24 -5.21 15.57
C GLY A 134 20.42 -4.49 14.22
N LEU A 135 19.38 -4.39 13.40
CA LEU A 135 19.40 -3.59 12.18
C LEU A 135 19.05 -2.13 12.50
N THR A 136 19.73 -1.20 11.83
CA THR A 136 19.45 0.24 11.91
C THR A 136 18.71 0.76 10.68
N LEU A 137 18.76 0.02 9.58
CA LEU A 137 18.02 0.32 8.37
C LEU A 137 16.52 0.09 8.59
N PRO A 138 15.62 1.02 8.20
CA PRO A 138 14.19 0.76 8.25
C PRO A 138 13.81 -0.34 7.25
N LEU A 139 13.31 -1.46 7.78
CA LEU A 139 12.78 -2.56 7.00
C LEU A 139 11.30 -2.72 7.28
N ARG A 140 10.51 -2.87 6.21
CA ARG A 140 9.11 -3.24 6.30
C ARG A 140 9.04 -4.76 6.26
N VAL A 141 8.55 -5.40 7.30
CA VAL A 141 8.45 -6.85 7.39
C VAL A 141 6.99 -7.23 7.44
N ASP A 142 6.57 -8.10 6.54
CA ASP A 142 5.20 -8.60 6.46
C ASP A 142 5.20 -10.13 6.43
N GLY A 143 4.38 -10.73 7.31
CA GLY A 143 4.05 -12.14 7.31
C GLY A 143 2.88 -12.44 6.37
N ASN A 144 2.69 -13.71 6.03
CA ASN A 144 1.60 -14.18 5.16
C ASN A 144 1.45 -13.37 3.85
N ALA A 145 2.56 -12.85 3.34
CA ALA A 145 2.56 -11.89 2.25
C ALA A 145 2.10 -12.55 0.94
N GLY A 146 1.37 -11.76 0.14
CA GLY A 146 0.88 -12.18 -1.17
C GLY A 146 1.02 -11.07 -2.21
N ALA A 147 1.27 -11.46 -3.46
CA ALA A 147 1.38 -10.51 -4.57
C ALA A 147 0.01 -10.14 -5.17
N GLN A 148 -1.02 -10.95 -4.93
CA GLN A 148 -2.34 -10.75 -5.51
C GLN A 148 -3.16 -9.79 -4.66
N ALA A 149 -3.61 -8.69 -5.26
CA ALA A 149 -4.56 -7.79 -4.64
C ALA A 149 -5.93 -8.46 -4.53
N GLN A 150 -6.63 -8.19 -3.44
CA GLN A 150 -7.96 -8.73 -3.17
C GLN A 150 -8.88 -7.63 -2.61
N PHE A 151 -10.19 -7.84 -2.74
CA PHE A 151 -11.21 -6.97 -2.17
C PHE A 151 -11.69 -7.52 -0.83
N GLU A 152 -11.76 -6.68 0.20
CA GLU A 152 -12.24 -7.03 1.52
C GLU A 152 -13.23 -6.02 2.08
N VAL A 153 -14.16 -6.51 2.90
CA VAL A 153 -15.17 -5.70 3.59
C VAL A 153 -14.68 -5.42 5.02
N THR A 154 -14.76 -4.17 5.46
CA THR A 154 -14.40 -3.80 6.83
C THR A 154 -15.59 -3.89 7.79
N ALA A 155 -15.33 -3.80 9.09
CA ALA A 155 -16.38 -3.68 10.10
C ALA A 155 -17.06 -2.29 10.13
N ILE A 156 -16.51 -1.31 9.40
CA ILE A 156 -17.11 0.02 9.26
C ILE A 156 -17.97 0.00 8.00
N ASP A 157 -19.28 0.21 8.15
CA ASP A 157 -20.21 0.23 7.02
C ASP A 157 -19.75 1.21 5.93
N HIS A 158 -19.90 0.84 4.66
CA HIS A 158 -19.48 1.65 3.50
C HIS A 158 -17.96 1.92 3.40
N LEU A 159 -17.13 1.19 4.16
CA LEU A 159 -15.67 1.20 4.02
C LEU A 159 -15.17 -0.19 3.59
N TYR A 160 -14.44 -0.21 2.48
CA TYR A 160 -13.88 -1.42 1.88
C TYR A 160 -12.39 -1.26 1.64
N LEU A 161 -11.68 -2.38 1.49
CA LEU A 161 -10.25 -2.40 1.18
C LEU A 161 -10.00 -3.10 -0.16
N TYR A 162 -9.05 -2.58 -0.93
CA TYR A 162 -8.52 -3.27 -2.10
C TYR A 162 -6.99 -3.16 -2.17
N GLY A 163 -6.31 -4.30 -2.05
CA GLY A 163 -4.85 -4.34 -2.01
C GLY A 163 -4.31 -5.72 -1.65
N THR A 164 -2.99 -5.81 -1.55
CA THR A 164 -2.29 -7.05 -1.15
C THR A 164 -2.64 -7.44 0.29
N PRO A 165 -2.49 -8.73 0.69
CA PRO A 165 -2.77 -9.20 2.04
C PRO A 165 -2.06 -8.36 3.13
N GLN A 166 -0.78 -8.07 2.94
CA GLN A 166 0.03 -7.28 3.86
C GLN A 166 -0.43 -5.82 4.01
N PHE A 167 -0.97 -5.22 2.96
CA PHE A 167 -1.61 -3.92 3.06
C PHE A 167 -2.89 -4.00 3.90
N GLN A 168 -3.74 -4.98 3.61
CA GLN A 168 -5.02 -5.14 4.30
C GLN A 168 -4.82 -5.42 5.78
N GLU A 169 -3.88 -6.28 6.13
CA GLU A 169 -3.53 -6.60 7.51
C GLU A 169 -3.17 -5.33 8.30
N ARG A 170 -2.28 -4.49 7.77
CA ARG A 170 -1.89 -3.23 8.42
C ARG A 170 -3.04 -2.25 8.57
N VAL A 171 -3.90 -2.13 7.56
CA VAL A 171 -5.10 -1.29 7.66
C VAL A 171 -6.06 -1.85 8.71
N PHE A 172 -6.25 -3.17 8.76
CA PHE A 172 -7.06 -3.81 9.80
C PHE A 172 -6.49 -3.61 11.21
N GLU A 173 -5.17 -3.70 11.39
CA GLU A 173 -4.51 -3.41 12.66
C GLU A 173 -4.80 -1.98 13.13
N GLN A 174 -4.70 -1.00 12.23
CA GLN A 174 -5.03 0.39 12.54
C GLN A 174 -6.51 0.52 12.90
N LEU A 175 -7.43 -0.01 12.07
CA LEU A 175 -8.87 0.04 12.34
C LEU A 175 -9.25 -0.66 13.65
N ALA A 176 -8.54 -1.72 14.04
CA ALA A 176 -8.76 -2.43 15.30
C ALA A 176 -8.44 -1.57 16.54
N LEU A 177 -7.63 -0.51 16.39
CA LEU A 177 -7.36 0.44 17.47
C LEU A 177 -8.53 1.42 17.69
N LEU A 178 -9.38 1.66 16.68
CA LEU A 178 -10.45 2.67 16.71
C LEU A 178 -11.35 2.62 17.96
N PRO A 179 -11.78 1.44 18.47
CA PRO A 179 -12.60 1.38 19.69
C PRO A 179 -11.92 1.98 20.93
N GLY A 180 -10.59 2.00 20.98
CA GLY A 180 -9.80 2.63 22.04
C GLY A 180 -9.74 4.16 21.97
N TYR A 181 -10.20 4.76 20.86
CA TYR A 181 -10.11 6.20 20.59
C TYR A 181 -11.49 6.80 20.23
N PRO A 182 -12.39 6.94 21.22
CA PRO A 182 -13.78 7.33 20.97
C PRO A 182 -13.92 8.72 20.33
N GLN A 183 -12.99 9.65 20.59
CA GLN A 183 -12.99 10.98 19.97
C GLN A 183 -12.73 10.91 18.47
N LEU A 184 -11.79 10.05 18.05
CA LEU A 184 -11.49 9.83 16.65
C LEU A 184 -12.67 9.17 15.91
N ASN A 185 -13.32 8.20 16.57
CA ASN A 185 -14.55 7.60 16.06
C ASN A 185 -15.67 8.63 15.92
N GLN A 186 -15.86 9.51 16.90
CA GLN A 186 -16.86 10.58 16.82
C GLN A 186 -16.62 11.55 15.66
N LEU A 187 -15.36 11.86 15.34
CA LEU A 187 -15.01 12.71 14.19
C LEU A 187 -15.38 12.03 12.87
N LEU A 188 -15.02 10.76 12.69
CA LEU A 188 -15.39 10.00 11.50
C LEU A 188 -16.92 9.89 11.35
N GLU A 189 -17.62 9.54 12.42
CA GLU A 189 -19.09 9.49 12.43
C GLU A 189 -19.73 10.86 12.16
N GLY A 190 -19.10 11.94 12.64
CA GLY A 190 -19.52 13.31 12.37
C GLY A 190 -19.47 13.64 10.88
N ALA A 191 -18.38 13.27 10.19
CA ALA A 191 -18.23 13.44 8.75
C ALA A 191 -19.28 12.61 7.98
N ARG A 192 -19.49 11.36 8.37
CA ARG A 192 -20.46 10.45 7.72
C ARG A 192 -21.91 10.90 7.86
N LYS A 193 -22.28 11.52 8.99
CA LYS A 193 -23.65 12.02 9.25
C LYS A 193 -24.08 13.20 8.39
N GLN A 194 -23.16 13.83 7.65
CA GLN A 194 -23.49 14.89 6.70
C GLN A 194 -24.30 14.36 5.50
N TYR A 195 -24.34 13.04 5.31
CA TYR A 195 -24.95 12.39 4.15
C TYR A 195 -26.29 11.72 4.49
N THR A 196 -27.27 11.88 3.58
CA THR A 196 -28.52 11.10 3.64
C THR A 196 -28.28 9.63 3.29
N THR A 197 -27.36 9.39 2.36
CA THR A 197 -26.84 8.06 2.00
C THR A 197 -25.33 8.13 2.05
N VAL A 198 -24.70 7.39 2.97
CA VAL A 198 -23.24 7.41 3.13
C VAL A 198 -22.58 6.87 1.85
N PRO A 199 -21.62 7.59 1.25
CA PRO A 199 -20.94 7.13 0.06
C PRO A 199 -20.00 5.96 0.38
N ASP A 200 -19.92 4.99 -0.52
CA ASP A 200 -18.98 3.87 -0.43
C ASP A 200 -17.54 4.34 -0.70
N ILE A 201 -16.63 4.11 0.25
CA ILE A 201 -15.19 4.38 0.13
C ILE A 201 -14.42 3.07 0.05
N VAL A 202 -13.52 2.97 -0.91
CA VAL A 202 -12.56 1.88 -1.05
C VAL A 202 -11.17 2.44 -0.78
N LEU A 203 -10.57 2.01 0.34
CA LEU A 203 -9.16 2.24 0.61
C LEU A 203 -8.33 1.31 -0.27
N MET A 204 -7.56 1.90 -1.16
CA MET A 204 -6.79 1.21 -2.15
C MET A 204 -5.30 1.35 -1.86
N GLN A 205 -4.56 0.24 -1.89
CA GLN A 205 -3.11 0.31 -1.88
C GLN A 205 -2.65 1.05 -3.14
N CYS A 206 -1.67 1.96 -3.01
CA CYS A 206 -1.18 2.84 -4.08
C CYS A 206 -0.72 2.16 -5.38
N HIS A 207 -0.74 0.83 -5.44
CA HIS A 207 -0.32 -0.01 -6.58
C HIS A 207 -1.15 -1.29 -6.73
N ALA A 208 -2.38 -1.36 -6.17
CA ALA A 208 -3.23 -2.55 -6.27
C ALA A 208 -3.89 -2.74 -7.65
N GLY A 209 -3.76 -1.77 -8.55
CA GLY A 209 -4.27 -1.89 -9.91
C GLY A 209 -3.63 -3.09 -10.63
N PRO A 210 -4.40 -3.95 -11.32
CA PRO A 210 -3.87 -4.93 -12.24
C PRO A 210 -3.04 -4.20 -13.31
N THR A 211 -2.00 -4.84 -13.82
CA THR A 211 -1.28 -4.38 -15.01
C THR A 211 -2.27 -4.17 -16.15
N GLN A 212 -2.54 -2.91 -16.47
CA GLN A 212 -3.44 -2.53 -17.55
C GLN A 212 -2.78 -1.49 -18.44
N GLN A 213 -3.02 -1.64 -19.74
CA GLN A 213 -2.82 -0.59 -20.75
C GLN A 213 -4.22 -0.22 -21.24
N GLY A 214 -4.70 0.99 -20.97
CA GLY A 214 -6.03 1.43 -21.36
C GLY A 214 -6.84 2.09 -20.23
N PRO A 215 -8.17 2.24 -20.40
CA PRO A 215 -8.97 3.20 -19.66
C PRO A 215 -9.19 2.72 -18.21
N GLY A 216 -8.26 3.10 -17.32
CA GLY A 216 -8.45 3.12 -15.88
C GLY A 216 -8.67 1.77 -15.18
N PHE A 217 -8.20 1.69 -13.93
CA PHE A 217 -8.60 0.65 -12.99
C PHE A 217 -10.10 0.72 -12.64
N ASP A 218 -10.84 -0.29 -13.07
CA ASP A 218 -12.23 -0.56 -12.68
C ASP A 218 -12.29 -1.69 -11.63
N LEU A 219 -12.61 -1.34 -10.38
CA LEU A 219 -12.70 -2.30 -9.28
C LEU A 219 -13.74 -3.40 -9.53
N HIS A 220 -14.80 -3.14 -10.29
CA HIS A 220 -15.81 -4.16 -10.58
C HIS A 220 -15.24 -5.36 -11.33
N ARG A 221 -14.12 -5.19 -12.05
CA ARG A 221 -13.42 -6.28 -12.74
C ARG A 221 -12.54 -7.12 -11.83
N ALA A 222 -12.09 -6.56 -10.72
CA ALA A 222 -11.22 -7.22 -9.75
C ALA A 222 -11.99 -7.74 -8.52
N MET A 223 -13.22 -7.26 -8.31
CA MET A 223 -14.05 -7.64 -7.18
C MET A 223 -14.69 -9.03 -7.39
N PRO A 224 -14.61 -9.93 -6.39
CA PRO A 224 -15.32 -11.21 -6.42
C PRO A 224 -16.84 -11.03 -6.61
N GLU A 225 -17.48 -11.90 -7.40
CA GLU A 225 -18.94 -11.83 -7.68
C GLU A 225 -19.80 -11.77 -6.41
N LYS A 226 -19.36 -12.46 -5.33
CA LYS A 226 -20.06 -12.44 -4.03
C LYS A 226 -20.22 -11.02 -3.46
N TYR A 227 -19.39 -10.06 -3.86
CA TYR A 227 -19.41 -8.67 -3.40
C TYR A 227 -19.97 -7.70 -4.44
N ALA A 228 -20.35 -8.17 -5.64
CA ALA A 228 -20.86 -7.31 -6.72
C ALA A 228 -22.09 -6.47 -6.31
N HIS A 229 -22.88 -6.97 -5.37
CA HIS A 229 -24.06 -6.29 -4.84
C HIS A 229 -23.74 -5.17 -3.84
N LEU A 230 -22.51 -5.11 -3.31
CA LEU A 230 -22.09 -4.11 -2.30
C LEU A 230 -21.75 -2.76 -2.93
N LEU A 231 -21.34 -2.73 -4.19
CA LEU A 231 -20.99 -1.51 -4.92
C LEU A 231 -21.87 -1.34 -6.18
N PRO A 232 -23.20 -1.21 -6.09
CA PRO A 232 -24.08 -1.24 -7.26
C PRO A 232 -24.11 0.08 -8.07
N ALA A 233 -23.63 1.20 -7.50
CA ALA A 233 -23.88 2.56 -8.03
C ALA A 233 -22.62 3.44 -8.16
N GLY A 234 -21.43 2.92 -7.84
CA GLY A 234 -20.17 3.68 -7.82
C GLY A 234 -19.55 3.70 -6.43
N TYR A 235 -18.23 3.90 -6.39
CA TYR A 235 -17.43 3.96 -5.17
C TYR A 235 -16.38 5.05 -5.31
N ILE A 236 -15.75 5.40 -4.19
CA ILE A 236 -14.69 6.39 -4.14
C ILE A 236 -13.40 5.71 -3.74
N ALA A 237 -12.41 5.76 -4.63
CA ALA A 237 -11.06 5.26 -4.35
C ALA A 237 -10.27 6.29 -3.55
N VAL A 238 -9.73 5.88 -2.41
CA VAL A 238 -8.78 6.64 -1.61
C VAL A 238 -7.49 5.86 -1.52
N LEU A 239 -6.38 6.45 -1.95
CA LEU A 239 -5.09 5.77 -1.93
C LEU A 239 -4.42 5.93 -0.58
N TYR A 240 -3.96 4.81 -0.04
CA TYR A 240 -3.35 4.79 1.28
C TYR A 240 -2.06 3.96 1.31
N ASP A 241 -1.04 4.51 1.97
CA ASP A 241 0.18 3.80 2.34
C ASP A 241 0.22 3.62 3.87
N PRO A 242 -0.19 2.46 4.41
CA PRO A 242 -0.24 2.22 5.85
C PRO A 242 1.16 2.02 6.47
N TYR A 243 2.22 2.07 5.66
CA TYR A 243 3.57 1.78 6.12
C TYR A 243 4.33 3.02 6.64
N ASP A 244 3.85 4.23 6.34
CA ASP A 244 4.52 5.47 6.76
C ASP A 244 4.17 5.88 8.20
N ALA A 245 3.11 5.32 8.79
CA ALA A 245 2.73 5.56 10.18
C ALA A 245 2.16 4.30 10.85
N THR A 246 2.60 3.99 12.08
CA THR A 246 2.16 2.81 12.84
C THR A 246 1.39 3.20 14.10
N GLY A 247 0.63 2.26 14.66
CA GLY A 247 -0.11 2.48 15.91
C GLY A 247 -1.09 3.64 15.84
N LEU A 248 -1.08 4.50 16.86
CA LEU A 248 -1.99 5.65 16.96
C LEU A 248 -1.73 6.70 15.86
N ASP A 249 -0.48 6.90 15.45
CA ASP A 249 -0.16 7.84 14.37
C ASP A 249 -0.74 7.33 13.06
N GLY A 250 -0.60 6.02 12.79
CA GLY A 250 -1.23 5.35 11.64
C GLY A 250 -2.75 5.49 11.64
N LEU A 251 -3.40 5.18 12.77
CA LEU A 251 -4.84 5.38 12.93
C LEU A 251 -5.26 6.84 12.71
N THR A 252 -4.53 7.78 13.29
CA THR A 252 -4.85 9.21 13.18
C THR A 252 -4.75 9.70 11.74
N THR A 253 -3.71 9.26 11.02
CA THR A 253 -3.51 9.56 9.61
C THR A 253 -4.63 8.97 8.75
N LEU A 254 -4.94 7.68 8.92
CA LEU A 254 -6.04 7.02 8.22
C LEU A 254 -7.37 7.74 8.42
N LEU A 255 -7.73 8.07 9.67
CA LEU A 255 -9.01 8.70 9.96
C LEU A 255 -9.10 10.15 9.46
N ARG A 256 -7.99 10.90 9.49
CA ARG A 256 -7.95 12.24 8.91
C ARG A 256 -8.14 12.19 7.40
N MET A 257 -7.54 11.22 6.75
CA MET A 257 -7.71 11.00 5.32
C MET A 257 -9.14 10.63 4.96
N LEU A 258 -9.75 9.70 5.71
CA LEU A 258 -11.16 9.35 5.54
C LEU A 258 -12.07 10.54 5.78
N GLN A 259 -11.82 11.33 6.82
CA GLN A 259 -12.55 12.57 7.09
C GLN A 259 -12.43 13.54 5.91
N ASN A 260 -11.22 13.80 5.43
CA ASN A 260 -11.00 14.69 4.29
C ASN A 260 -11.73 14.19 3.03
N ALA A 261 -11.69 12.88 2.77
CA ALA A 261 -12.43 12.29 1.65
C ALA A 261 -13.94 12.54 1.79
N TYR A 262 -14.51 12.34 2.97
CA TYR A 262 -15.91 12.70 3.23
C TYR A 262 -16.15 14.21 3.11
N ASP A 263 -15.32 15.09 3.65
CA ASP A 263 -15.56 16.54 3.60
C ASP A 263 -15.45 17.11 2.16
N SER A 264 -14.55 16.57 1.34
CA SER A 264 -14.43 16.94 -0.08
C SER A 264 -15.69 16.62 -0.89
N LEU A 265 -16.36 15.52 -0.57
CA LEU A 265 -17.61 15.12 -1.22
C LEU A 265 -18.81 15.97 -0.78
N ALA A 266 -18.78 16.47 0.47
CA ALA A 266 -19.90 17.22 1.04
C ALA A 266 -20.08 18.54 0.28
N SER A 267 -18.96 19.14 -0.13
CA SER A 267 -18.93 20.36 -0.95
C SER A 267 -19.60 20.18 -2.31
N GLY A 268 -19.60 18.97 -2.88
CA GLY A 268 -20.24 18.64 -4.16
C GLY A 268 -21.66 18.07 -4.05
N MET A 269 -22.08 17.62 -2.86
CA MET A 269 -23.35 16.91 -2.62
C MET A 269 -24.31 17.62 -1.65
N LEU A 270 -24.19 18.95 -1.46
CA LEU A 270 -25.23 19.76 -0.81
C LEU A 270 -26.51 19.76 -1.67
N LEU A 271 -27.27 18.67 -1.63
CA LEU A 271 -28.67 18.69 -2.00
C LEU A 271 -29.36 19.69 -1.05
N PRO A 272 -30.16 20.64 -1.57
CA PRO A 272 -30.89 21.55 -0.71
C PRO A 272 -31.76 20.72 0.23
N ALA A 273 -31.69 21.00 1.52
CA ALA A 273 -32.58 20.40 2.51
C ALA A 273 -34.02 20.50 2.00
N PRO A 274 -34.85 19.44 2.12
CA PRO A 274 -36.22 19.49 1.65
C PRO A 274 -36.90 20.70 2.31
N ALA A 275 -37.42 21.60 1.47
CA ALA A 275 -38.16 22.75 1.95
C ALA A 275 -39.30 22.24 2.83
N LEU A 276 -39.29 22.62 4.11
CA LEU A 276 -40.46 22.53 4.95
C LEU A 276 -41.57 23.30 4.24
N THR A 277 -42.54 22.56 3.73
CA THR A 277 -43.76 23.11 3.16
C THR A 277 -44.71 23.31 4.34
N ASP A 278 -44.91 24.56 4.72
CA ASP A 278 -46.07 24.99 5.52
C ASP A 278 -47.35 24.97 4.68
#